data_AF-A0A927K8M8-F1
#
_entry.id   AF-A0A927K8M8-F1
#
_cell.length_a   1.000
_cell.length_b   1.000
_cell.length_c   1.000
_cell.angle_alpha   90.00
_cell.angle_beta   90.00
_cell.angle_gamma   90.00
#
_symmetry.space_group_name_H-M   'P 1'
#
loop_
_entity.id
_entity.type
_entity.pdbx_description
1 polymer ?
#
loop_
_entity_poly.entity_id
_entity_poly.type
_entity_poly.pdbx_seq_one_letter_code
_entity_poly.pdbx_strand_id
1 'polypeptide(L)' 'MTGWQKKFGLAAEEIVSLRLLDEVFDEICRDYEVMLEELAKGGDAAFESDLAETLEGLEGEILKHLTRLGAR' A
#
# COMPACT_ATOMS: atom_id res chain seq x y z
N MET A 1 -7.87 7.85 10.97
CA MET A 1 -6.97 7.86 9.80
C MET A 1 -5.83 6.89 10.06
N THR A 2 -5.80 5.77 9.33
CA THR A 2 -4.73 4.77 9.38
C THR A 2 -3.42 5.34 8.79
N GLY A 3 -2.30 4.64 9.00
CA GLY A 3 -0.98 5.07 8.48
C GLY A 3 -0.96 5.26 6.97
N TRP A 4 -1.60 4.35 6.23
CA TRP A 4 -1.67 4.42 4.76
C TRP A 4 -2.59 5.54 4.27
N GLN A 5 -3.70 5.84 4.96
CA GLN A 5 -4.59 6.95 4.60
C GLN A 5 -3.88 8.32 4.67
N LYS A 6 -2.96 8.49 5.63
CA LYS A 6 -2.12 9.70 5.68
C LYS A 6 -1.15 9.78 4.51
N LYS A 7 -0.67 8.63 4.01
CA LYS A 7 0.34 8.57 2.95
C LYS A 7 -0.26 8.78 1.55
N PHE A 8 -1.44 8.22 1.28
CA PHE A 8 -2.09 8.35 -0.02
C PHE A 8 -3.04 9.55 -0.14
N GLY A 9 -3.38 10.22 0.96
CA GLY A 9 -4.10 11.49 0.95
C GLY A 9 -5.40 11.44 0.15
N LEU A 10 -5.54 12.29 -0.87
CA LEU A 10 -6.72 12.37 -1.73
C LEU A 10 -6.97 11.09 -2.55
N ALA A 11 -5.95 10.26 -2.78
CA ALA A 11 -6.12 8.98 -3.45
C ALA A 11 -6.76 7.91 -2.55
N ALA A 12 -6.94 8.17 -1.25
CA ALA A 12 -7.50 7.19 -0.32
C ALA A 12 -8.94 6.78 -0.67
N GLU A 13 -9.78 7.69 -1.15
CA GLU A 13 -11.16 7.37 -1.57
C GLU A 13 -11.18 6.51 -2.85
N GLU A 14 -10.27 6.79 -3.77
CA GLU A 14 -10.10 6.01 -4.99
C GLU A 14 -9.58 4.60 -4.69
N ILE A 15 -8.59 4.48 -3.79
CA ILE A 15 -8.11 3.19 -3.29
C ILE A 15 -9.26 2.37 -2.70
N VAL A 16 -10.09 2.96 -1.81
CA VAL A 16 -11.24 2.24 -1.23
C VAL A 16 -12.20 1.76 -2.31
N SER A 17 -12.49 2.61 -3.29
CA SER A 17 -13.40 2.25 -4.39
C SER A 17 -12.82 1.11 -5.24
N LEU A 18 -11.51 1.11 -5.49
CA LEU A 18 -10.84 0.08 -6.29
C LEU A 18 -10.70 -1.24 -5.56
N ARG A 19 -10.45 -1.22 -4.25
CA ARG A 19 -10.44 -2.44 -3.42
C ARG A 19 -11.77 -3.20 -3.50
N LEU A 20 -12.89 -2.50 -3.74
CA LEU A 20 -14.20 -3.13 -3.91
C LEU A 20 -14.43 -3.72 -5.31
N LEU A 21 -13.64 -3.30 -6.31
CA LEU A 21 -13.86 -3.61 -7.72
C LEU A 21 -12.79 -4.55 -8.30
N ASP A 22 -11.63 -4.64 -7.65
CA ASP A 22 -10.47 -5.41 -8.09
C ASP A 22 -9.89 -6.20 -6.91
N GLU A 23 -10.11 -7.51 -6.90
CA GLU A 23 -9.65 -8.42 -5.84
C GLU A 23 -8.12 -8.49 -5.76
N VAL A 24 -7.42 -8.37 -6.89
CA VAL A 24 -5.94 -8.37 -6.93
C VAL A 24 -5.42 -7.08 -6.31
N PHE A 25 -6.04 -5.95 -6.63
CA PHE A 25 -5.69 -4.67 -6.01
C PHE A 25 -5.97 -4.67 -4.50
N ASP A 26 -7.06 -5.29 -4.06
CA ASP A 26 -7.35 -5.44 -2.63
C ASP A 26 -6.33 -6.33 -1.90
N GLU A 27 -5.84 -7.39 -2.54
CA GLU A 27 -4.75 -8.21 -2.00
C GLU A 27 -3.46 -7.39 -1.82
N ILE A 28 -3.05 -6.62 -2.85
CA ILE A 28 -1.87 -5.74 -2.77
C ILE A 28 -2.03 -4.73 -1.62
N CYS A 29 -3.22 -4.15 -1.45
CA CYS A 29 -3.49 -3.21 -0.36
C CYS A 29 -3.41 -3.88 1.02
N ARG A 30 -3.92 -5.11 1.14
CA ARG A 30 -3.84 -5.90 2.39
C ARG A 30 -2.40 -6.27 2.73
N ASP A 31 -1.61 -6.70 1.74
CA ASP A 31 -0.19 -7.01 1.94
C ASP A 31 0.58 -5.78 2.42
N TYR A 32 0.30 -4.62 1.83
CA TYR A 32 0.88 -3.35 2.26
C TYR A 32 0.50 -3.00 3.72
N GLU A 33 -0.76 -3.19 4.09
CA GLU A 33 -1.23 -2.98 5.47
C GLU A 33 -0.50 -3.93 6.45
N VAL A 34 -0.35 -5.21 6.10
CA VAL A 34 0.39 -6.20 6.92
C VAL A 34 1.85 -5.80 7.08
N MET A 35 2.53 -5.41 6.00
CA MET A 35 3.94 -4.99 6.08
C MET A 35 4.13 -3.73 6.93
N LEU A 36 3.17 -2.78 6.91
CA LEU A 36 3.20 -1.61 7.79
C LEU A 36 3.04 -2.01 9.27
N GLU A 37 2.20 -2.99 9.56
CA GLU A 37 2.05 -3.52 10.93
C GLU A 37 3.32 -4.22 11.40
N GLU A 38 3.97 -5.01 10.54
CA GLU A 38 5.27 -5.64 10.85
C GLU A 38 6.35 -4.59 11.09
N LEU A 39 6.43 -3.54 10.26
CA LEU A 39 7.38 -2.45 10.47
C LEU A 39 7.13 -1.72 11.80
N ALA A 40 5.86 -1.54 12.19
CA ALA A 40 5.49 -0.89 13.45
C ALA A 40 5.83 -1.73 14.69
N LYS A 41 5.92 -3.07 14.56
CA LYS A 41 6.40 -3.95 15.64
C LYS A 41 7.90 -3.79 15.89
N GLY A 42 8.63 -3.27 14.90
CA GLY A 42 10.06 -3.04 14.95
C GLY A 42 10.87 -4.32 14.82
N GLY A 43 12.16 -4.17 14.53
CA GLY A 43 13.08 -5.30 14.40
C GLY A 43 14.53 -4.86 14.48
N ASP A 44 15.42 -5.70 13.95
CA ASP A 44 16.78 -5.23 13.69
C ASP A 44 16.83 -4.37 12.42
N ALA A 45 17.92 -3.64 12.23
CA ALA A 45 18.07 -2.72 11.11
C ALA A 45 18.04 -3.42 9.74
N ALA A 46 18.42 -4.70 9.66
CA ALA A 46 18.37 -5.45 8.40
C ALA A 46 16.92 -5.81 8.05
N PHE A 47 16.17 -6.33 9.02
CA PHE A 47 14.75 -6.62 8.88
C PHE A 47 13.93 -5.37 8.54
N GLU A 48 14.19 -4.25 9.21
CA GLU A 48 13.51 -2.98 8.91
C GLU A 48 13.85 -2.46 7.50
N SER A 49 15.09 -2.67 7.02
CA SER A 49 15.49 -2.34 5.66
C SER A 49 14.77 -3.19 4.62
N ASP A 50 14.69 -4.50 4.84
CA ASP A 50 14.01 -5.44 3.93
C ASP A 50 12.49 -5.16 3.86
N LEU A 51 11.88 -4.82 5.00
CA LEU A 51 10.49 -4.38 5.06
C LEU A 51 10.27 -3.07 4.31
N ALA A 52 11.19 -2.10 4.43
CA ALA A 52 11.09 -0.84 3.73
C ALA A 52 11.14 -1.02 2.19
N GLU A 53 12.01 -1.90 1.69
CA GLU A 53 12.07 -2.24 0.26
C GLU A 53 10.77 -2.91 -0.22
N THR A 54 10.23 -3.83 0.58
CA THR A 54 8.95 -4.50 0.29
C THR A 54 7.79 -3.50 0.22
N LEU A 55 7.73 -2.57 1.19
CA LEU A 55 6.73 -1.50 1.22
C LEU A 55 6.84 -0.57 0.00
N GLU A 56 8.06 -0.22 -0.42
CA GLU A 56 8.28 0.60 -1.63
C GLU A 56 7.78 -0.11 -2.90
N GLY A 57 8.03 -1.42 -3.02
CA GLY A 57 7.51 -2.24 -4.12
C GLY A 57 5.98 -2.22 -4.19
N LEU A 58 5.32 -2.50 -3.07
CA LEU A 58 3.86 -2.50 -2.96
C LEU A 58 3.26 -1.11 -3.23
N GLU A 59 3.89 -0.03 -2.74
CA GLU A 59 3.49 1.35 -3.06
C GLU A 59 3.54 1.62 -4.56
N GLY A 60 4.59 1.14 -5.23
CA GLY A 60 4.72 1.25 -6.67
C GLY A 60 3.61 0.52 -7.42
N GLU A 61 3.19 -0.66 -6.96
CA GLU A 61 2.07 -1.41 -7.56
C GLU A 61 0.72 -0.72 -7.35
N ILE A 62 0.48 -0.17 -6.15
CA ILE A 62 -0.73 0.59 -5.84
C ILE A 62 -0.82 1.83 -6.77
N LEU A 63 0.27 2.58 -6.91
CA LEU A 63 0.30 3.77 -7.77
C LEU A 63 0.13 3.42 -9.26
N LYS A 64 0.66 2.28 -9.72
CA LYS A 64 0.44 1.80 -11.09
C LYS A 64 -1.03 1.48 -11.36
N HIS A 65 -1.74 0.89 -10.40
CA HIS A 65 -3.17 0.63 -10.55
C HIS A 65 -3.97 1.93 -10.61
N LEU A 66 -3.71 2.87 -9.70
CA LEU A 66 -4.37 4.18 -9.68
C LEU A 66 -4.15 4.96 -11.00
N THR A 67 -2.91 5.02 -11.48
CA THR A 67 -2.60 5.72 -12.74
C THR A 67 -3.20 5.05 -13.98
N ARG A 68 -3.31 3.72 -14.01
CA ARG A 68 -3.94 2.98 -15.12
C ARG A 68 -5.42 3.30 -15.27
N LEU A 69 -6.09 3.68 -14.18
CA LEU A 69 -7.51 4.04 -14.17
C LEU A 69 -7.76 5.51 -14.47
N GLY A 70 -6.88 6.42 -13.99
CA GLY A 70 -6.94 7.85 -14.31
C GLY A 70 -6.53 8.23 -15.74
N ALA A 71 -5.92 7.30 -16.51
CA ALA A 71 -5.58 7.49 -17.92
C ALA A 71 -6.76 7.22 -18.89
N ARG A 72 -7.98 7.02 -18.37
CA ARG A 72 -9.21 6.79 -19.14
C ARG A 72 -10.11 8.01 -19.20
#